data_AF-A0A2D9Q6D9-F1
#
_entry.id   AF-A0A2D9Q6D9-F1
#
_cell.length_a   1.000
_cell.length_b   1.000
_cell.length_c   1.000
_cell.angle_alpha   90.00
_cell.angle_beta   90.00
_cell.angle_gamma   90.00
#
_symmetry.space_group_name_H-M   'P 1'
#
loop_
_entity.id
_entity.type
_entity.pdbx_description
1 polymer ?
#
loop_
_entity_poly.entity_id
_entity_poly.type
_entity_poly.pdbx_seq_one_letter_code
_entity_poly.pdbx_strand_id
1 'polypeptide(L)'
;MPKNTFQKILILAFLLTISGNTFSQTEEFVGLIELENKTFLNFRINFNITDSKVEGYTITDYNGPHESKSSIVGSYDERTNKLTFREVNILYTKSPITELDFCYIFFTGEMKKNRLVGSFKGFYEDLEKCLDGTIIGTRIEKAEKRKEKLLRKVNRVVKNDNEKSEVTQQINALKFSEQRGISANENINVFWEGSYLKALIWDAGTVDDDIIEISKDGTNPVTIHPKKEPVIKEFYLGADKQVITIKALSEGTEPPNTTKVKFTDGKGKFIELIYNLKVNESATLTFYTQKPKEVRKTE
;
A
#
# COMPACT_ATOMS: atom_id res chain seq x y z
N MET A 1 8.39 -5.39 60.26
CA MET A 1 8.53 -4.17 59.43
C MET A 1 7.31 -3.28 59.64
N PRO A 2 7.47 -1.96 59.79
CA PRO A 2 6.33 -1.06 59.99
C PRO A 2 5.39 -1.13 58.78
N LYS A 3 4.07 -1.28 58.99
CA LYS A 3 3.06 -1.31 57.92
C LYS A 3 3.21 -0.13 56.93
N ASN A 4 3.64 1.03 57.42
CA ASN A 4 3.89 2.22 56.61
C ASN A 4 5.06 2.09 55.62
N THR A 5 6.06 1.25 55.89
CA THR A 5 7.22 1.08 55.00
C THR A 5 6.88 0.15 53.84
N PHE A 6 6.10 -0.90 54.09
CA PHE A 6 5.63 -1.83 53.05
C PHE A 6 4.66 -1.16 52.07
N GLN A 7 3.76 -0.31 52.58
CA GLN A 7 2.82 0.45 51.75
C GLN A 7 3.53 1.49 50.87
N LYS A 8 4.58 2.14 51.37
CA LYS A 8 5.40 3.07 50.58
C LYS A 8 6.18 2.35 49.46
N ILE A 9 6.68 1.14 49.72
CA ILE A 9 7.36 0.31 48.71
C ILE A 9 6.37 -0.13 47.62
N LEU A 10 5.14 -0.50 47.99
CA LEU A 10 4.10 -0.89 47.02
C LEU A 10 3.69 0.27 46.10
N ILE A 11 3.57 1.49 46.65
CA ILE A 11 3.26 2.71 45.88
C ILE A 11 4.42 3.07 44.94
N LEU A 12 5.66 2.91 45.38
CA LEU A 12 6.84 3.15 44.55
C LEU A 12 6.96 2.12 43.41
N ALA A 13 6.65 0.85 43.68
CA ALA A 13 6.60 -0.20 42.67
C ALA A 13 5.47 0.03 41.64
N PHE A 14 4.31 0.53 42.08
CA PHE A 14 3.20 0.89 41.19
C PHE A 14 3.53 2.10 40.30
N LEU A 15 4.24 3.11 40.82
CA LEU A 15 4.69 4.27 40.05
C LEU A 15 5.77 3.90 39.01
N LEU A 16 6.62 2.91 39.29
CA LEU A 16 7.62 2.39 38.34
C LEU A 16 7.00 1.56 37.19
N THR A 17 5.75 1.08 37.32
CA THR A 17 5.05 0.36 36.24
C THR A 17 4.33 1.27 35.23
N ILE A 18 4.27 2.58 35.45
CA ILE A 18 3.56 3.53 34.55
C ILE A 18 4.48 4.10 33.47
N SER A 19 5.80 3.97 33.60
CA SER A 19 6.78 4.43 32.61
C SER A 19 7.06 3.36 31.56
N GLY A 20 6.22 3.27 30.52
CA GLY A 20 6.48 2.36 29.41
C GLY A 20 5.57 2.43 28.19
N ASN A 21 4.65 3.40 28.11
CA ASN A 21 3.86 3.58 26.89
C ASN A 21 4.62 4.46 25.90
N THR A 22 5.51 3.84 25.11
CA THR A 22 5.99 4.47 23.87
C THR A 22 4.80 4.54 22.92
N PHE A 23 4.18 5.71 22.80
CA PHE A 23 3.11 5.93 21.84
C PHE A 23 3.72 6.04 20.44
N SER A 24 3.56 4.99 19.63
CA SER A 24 3.81 5.08 18.19
C SER A 24 2.73 5.93 17.55
N GLN A 25 3.11 6.95 16.78
CA GLN A 25 2.18 7.78 16.02
C GLN A 25 2.16 7.32 14.57
N THR A 26 1.00 6.88 14.08
CA THR A 26 0.79 6.52 12.66
C THR A 26 0.37 7.77 11.89
N GLU A 27 1.09 8.06 10.82
CA GLU A 27 0.98 9.26 10.02
C GLU A 27 0.73 8.87 8.56
N GLU A 28 -0.28 9.49 7.94
CA GLU A 28 -0.66 9.17 6.56
C GLU A 28 -1.00 10.42 5.73
N PHE A 29 -0.37 10.53 4.57
CA PHE A 29 -0.51 11.64 3.63
C PHE A 29 -0.75 11.15 2.21
N VAL A 30 -1.57 11.90 1.48
CA VAL A 30 -1.83 11.75 0.04
C VAL A 30 -1.52 13.05 -0.67
N GLY A 31 -0.97 12.98 -1.88
CA GLY A 31 -0.44 14.15 -2.56
C GLY A 31 0.15 13.86 -3.93
N LEU A 32 1.12 14.70 -4.30
CA LEU A 32 1.78 14.67 -5.60
C LEU A 32 3.30 14.74 -5.43
N ILE A 33 4.00 14.02 -6.30
CA ILE A 33 5.40 14.27 -6.66
C ILE A 33 5.39 15.22 -7.87
N GLU A 34 6.08 16.34 -7.75
CA GLU A 34 6.39 17.26 -8.84
C GLU A 34 7.84 17.06 -9.26
N LEU A 35 8.04 16.59 -10.49
CA LEU A 35 9.37 16.45 -11.10
C LEU A 35 9.85 17.77 -11.69
N GLU A 36 11.15 17.93 -11.90
CA GLU A 36 11.73 19.17 -12.47
C GLU A 36 11.16 19.54 -13.84
N ASN A 37 10.74 18.55 -14.63
CA ASN A 37 10.09 18.75 -15.92
C ASN A 37 8.58 19.10 -15.81
N LYS A 38 8.09 19.39 -14.60
CA LYS A 38 6.68 19.67 -14.27
C LYS A 38 5.71 18.52 -14.53
N THR A 39 6.23 17.29 -14.58
CA THR A 39 5.40 16.09 -14.55
C THR A 39 4.93 15.84 -13.12
N PHE A 40 3.67 15.48 -12.96
CA PHE A 40 3.07 15.17 -11.65
C PHE A 40 2.74 13.68 -11.55
N LEU A 41 3.14 13.06 -10.44
CA LEU A 41 2.79 11.68 -10.11
C LEU A 41 2.00 11.65 -8.80
N ASN A 42 0.96 10.83 -8.74
CA ASN A 42 0.22 10.62 -7.50
C ASN A 42 1.12 9.97 -6.45
N PHE A 43 1.04 10.44 -5.22
CA PHE A 43 1.89 9.98 -4.13
C PHE A 43 1.08 9.72 -2.87
N ARG A 44 1.41 8.63 -2.18
CA ARG A 44 0.93 8.32 -0.84
C ARG A 44 2.10 7.90 0.04
N ILE A 45 2.03 8.24 1.31
CA ILE A 45 2.99 7.79 2.32
C ILE A 45 2.25 7.46 3.61
N ASN A 46 2.59 6.32 4.20
CA ASN A 46 2.09 5.85 5.49
C ASN A 46 3.29 5.40 6.33
N PHE A 47 3.43 5.93 7.53
CA PHE A 47 4.56 5.61 8.40
C PHE A 47 4.24 5.76 9.87
N ASN A 48 5.03 5.08 10.69
CA ASN A 48 5.02 5.20 12.13
C ASN A 48 6.24 5.99 12.59
N ILE A 49 6.05 6.83 13.61
CA ILE A 49 7.12 7.49 14.34
C ILE A 49 7.24 6.83 15.71
N THR A 50 8.42 6.29 16.02
CA THR A 50 8.78 5.75 17.34
C THR A 50 10.18 6.24 17.70
N ASP A 51 10.31 6.99 18.80
CA ASP A 51 11.59 7.56 19.25
C ASP A 51 12.36 8.29 18.14
N SER A 52 11.68 9.18 17.41
CA SER A 52 12.19 9.89 16.24
C SER A 52 12.58 9.03 15.04
N LYS A 53 12.45 7.71 15.09
CA LYS A 53 12.64 6.81 13.95
C LYS A 53 11.35 6.75 13.14
N VAL A 54 11.51 6.77 11.83
CA VAL A 54 10.41 6.66 10.85
C VAL A 54 10.54 5.33 10.13
N GLU A 55 9.47 4.54 10.15
CA GLU A 55 9.36 3.30 9.40
C GLU A 55 7.98 3.20 8.76
N GLY A 56 7.91 2.75 7.51
CA GLY A 56 6.65 2.71 6.79
C GLY A 56 6.82 2.37 5.34
N TYR A 57 5.94 2.93 4.50
CA TYR A 57 6.00 2.79 3.06
C TYR A 57 5.49 4.01 2.30
N THR A 58 5.93 4.14 1.06
CA THR A 58 5.41 5.05 0.03
C THR A 58 4.68 4.25 -1.04
N ILE A 59 3.78 4.91 -1.75
CA ILE A 59 3.21 4.45 -3.01
C ILE A 59 3.34 5.58 -4.01
N THR A 60 4.16 5.36 -5.04
CA THR A 60 4.34 6.26 -6.17
C THR A 60 3.44 5.83 -7.33
N ASP A 61 3.02 6.79 -8.14
CA ASP A 61 2.00 6.60 -9.18
C ASP A 61 0.75 5.90 -8.62
N TYR A 62 0.28 6.34 -7.46
CA TYR A 62 -0.86 5.75 -6.76
C TYR A 62 -2.13 5.80 -7.63
N ASN A 63 -2.80 4.65 -7.78
CA ASN A 63 -3.87 4.34 -8.73
C ASN A 63 -3.50 4.48 -10.22
N GLY A 64 -2.21 4.61 -10.54
CA GLY A 64 -1.70 4.71 -11.90
C GLY A 64 -1.21 3.37 -12.48
N PRO A 65 -0.85 3.36 -13.78
CA PRO A 65 -0.41 2.16 -14.49
C PRO A 65 0.97 1.65 -14.03
N HIS A 66 1.79 2.51 -13.42
CA HIS A 66 3.15 2.22 -12.97
C HIS A 66 3.27 2.23 -11.42
N GLU A 67 2.15 2.04 -10.72
CA GLU A 67 2.09 2.09 -9.26
C GLU A 67 3.16 1.19 -8.62
N SER A 68 3.99 1.79 -7.76
CA SER A 68 5.08 1.11 -7.06
C SER A 68 5.03 1.41 -5.57
N LYS A 69 5.12 0.37 -4.74
CA LYS A 69 5.15 0.51 -3.28
C LYS A 69 6.53 0.20 -2.76
N SER A 70 7.09 1.12 -1.99
CA SER A 70 8.43 1.00 -1.42
C SER A 70 8.38 1.14 0.09
N SER A 71 9.15 0.30 0.80
CA SER A 71 9.41 0.49 2.22
C SER A 71 10.33 1.68 2.45
N ILE A 72 10.12 2.41 3.54
CA ILE A 72 10.94 3.56 3.92
C ILE A 72 11.49 3.42 5.32
N VAL A 73 12.67 4.02 5.51
CA VAL A 73 13.27 4.27 6.82
C VAL A 73 13.74 5.72 6.90
N GLY A 74 13.71 6.30 8.08
CA GLY A 74 14.05 7.71 8.24
C GLY A 74 14.03 8.21 9.66
N SER A 75 13.92 9.54 9.80
CA SER A 75 13.81 10.20 11.10
C SER A 75 12.91 11.44 11.06
N TYR A 76 12.32 11.74 12.22
CA TYR A 76 11.52 12.92 12.45
C TYR A 76 12.01 13.69 13.67
N ASP A 77 12.28 14.98 13.48
CA ASP A 77 12.61 15.93 14.53
C ASP A 77 11.39 16.80 14.84
N GLU A 78 10.74 16.55 15.98
CA GLU A 78 9.57 17.28 16.46
C GLU A 78 9.84 18.78 16.70
N ARG A 79 11.07 19.15 17.10
CA ARG A 79 11.43 20.54 17.40
C ARG A 79 11.47 21.38 16.15
N THR A 80 11.96 20.81 15.05
CA THR A 80 12.09 21.49 13.75
C THR A 80 10.98 21.13 12.78
N ASN A 81 10.10 20.18 13.14
CA ASN A 81 9.12 19.54 12.25
C ASN A 81 9.77 18.94 10.99
N LYS A 82 11.05 18.56 11.07
CA LYS A 82 11.81 18.07 9.93
C LYS A 82 11.64 16.56 9.79
N LEU A 83 11.14 16.14 8.64
CA LEU A 83 11.03 14.74 8.25
C LEU A 83 12.10 14.43 7.20
N THR A 84 12.84 13.35 7.41
CA THR A 84 13.71 12.75 6.41
C THR A 84 13.39 11.28 6.28
N PHE A 85 13.36 10.76 5.05
CA PHE A 85 13.25 9.33 4.82
C PHE A 85 13.92 8.96 3.51
N ARG A 86 14.27 7.68 3.38
CA ARG A 86 14.65 7.08 2.11
C ARG A 86 13.85 5.82 1.87
N GLU A 87 13.53 5.57 0.62
CA GLU A 87 13.07 4.26 0.17
C GLU A 87 14.24 3.28 0.20
N VAL A 88 13.98 2.04 0.64
CA VAL A 88 15.03 1.01 0.80
C VAL A 88 14.76 -0.27 0.02
N ASN A 89 13.49 -0.65 -0.13
CA ASN A 89 13.10 -1.83 -0.90
C ASN A 89 11.76 -1.60 -1.57
N ILE A 90 11.62 -2.07 -2.81
CA ILE A 90 10.31 -2.16 -3.45
C ILE A 90 9.62 -3.42 -2.96
N LEU A 91 8.41 -3.25 -2.49
CA LEU A 91 7.54 -4.33 -2.04
C LEU A 91 6.75 -4.91 -3.22
N TYR A 92 6.24 -4.04 -4.10
CA TYR A 92 5.64 -4.44 -5.38
C TYR A 92 5.70 -3.30 -6.42
N THR A 93 5.49 -3.65 -7.69
CA THR A 93 5.27 -2.69 -8.78
C THR A 93 4.34 -3.24 -9.87
N LYS A 94 3.54 -2.37 -10.51
CA LYS A 94 2.83 -2.66 -11.77
C LYS A 94 3.73 -2.52 -13.00
N SER A 95 4.84 -1.80 -12.87
CA SER A 95 5.74 -1.58 -13.99
C SER A 95 6.35 -2.90 -14.46
N PRO A 96 6.52 -3.08 -15.78
CA PRO A 96 7.30 -4.19 -16.31
C PRO A 96 8.69 -4.21 -15.67
N ILE A 97 9.12 -5.39 -15.22
CA ILE A 97 10.50 -5.59 -14.74
C ILE A 97 11.30 -6.07 -15.95
N THR A 98 11.77 -5.12 -16.74
CA THR A 98 12.65 -5.40 -17.90
C THR A 98 14.12 -5.32 -17.49
N GLU A 99 14.49 -4.36 -16.64
CA GLU A 99 15.81 -4.17 -16.01
C GLU A 99 15.54 -3.54 -14.61
N LEU A 100 16.32 -3.86 -13.57
CA LEU A 100 16.07 -3.42 -12.17
C LEU A 100 16.46 -1.94 -11.93
N ASP A 101 16.01 -1.03 -12.78
CA ASP A 101 16.38 0.38 -12.73
C ASP A 101 15.38 1.17 -11.88
N PHE A 102 15.28 0.77 -10.62
CA PHE A 102 14.37 1.41 -9.68
C PHE A 102 15.02 2.65 -9.06
N CYS A 103 14.34 3.77 -9.22
CA CYS A 103 14.76 5.03 -8.64
C CYS A 103 14.17 5.21 -7.24
N TYR A 104 15.03 5.13 -6.22
CA TYR A 104 14.65 5.27 -4.82
C TYR A 104 14.66 6.72 -4.37
N ILE A 105 13.59 7.14 -3.69
CA ILE A 105 13.42 8.51 -3.18
C ILE A 105 14.20 8.71 -1.87
N PHE A 106 14.97 9.79 -1.79
CA PHE A 106 15.59 10.35 -0.59
C PHE A 106 14.98 11.72 -0.31
N PHE A 107 14.02 11.76 0.60
CA PHE A 107 13.23 12.94 0.92
C PHE A 107 13.78 13.71 2.11
N THR A 108 13.69 15.04 2.03
CA THR A 108 13.87 15.93 3.19
C THR A 108 12.85 17.07 3.11
N GLY A 109 12.11 17.27 4.19
CA GLY A 109 11.08 18.29 4.21
C GLY A 109 10.52 18.59 5.59
N GLU A 110 9.46 19.39 5.59
CA GLU A 110 8.70 19.75 6.78
C GLU A 110 7.37 18.97 6.83
N MET A 111 7.10 18.35 7.96
CA MET A 111 5.81 17.77 8.28
C MET A 111 5.08 18.66 9.29
N LYS A 112 4.09 19.42 8.81
CA LYS A 112 3.19 20.19 9.67
C LYS A 112 1.87 19.43 9.86
N LYS A 113 1.08 19.86 10.84
CA LYS A 113 -0.20 19.21 11.25
C LYS A 113 -1.02 18.58 10.12
N ASN A 114 -1.21 19.24 8.97
CA ASN A 114 -1.98 18.69 7.84
C ASN A 114 -1.22 18.68 6.51
N ARG A 115 0.08 18.96 6.51
CA ARG A 115 0.83 19.23 5.27
C ARG A 115 2.22 18.65 5.35
N LEU A 116 2.61 17.93 4.31
CA LEU A 116 3.96 17.45 4.07
C LEU A 116 4.51 18.20 2.85
N VAL A 117 5.64 18.88 2.97
CA VAL A 117 6.31 19.52 1.83
C VAL A 117 7.81 19.36 1.95
N GLY A 118 8.48 18.97 0.88
CA GLY A 118 9.93 18.92 0.86
C GLY A 118 10.46 18.52 -0.50
N SER A 119 11.77 18.67 -0.67
CA SER A 119 12.46 18.18 -1.85
C SER A 119 12.88 16.73 -1.66
N PHE A 120 13.13 16.05 -2.77
CA PHE A 120 13.76 14.75 -2.76
C PHE A 120 14.79 14.64 -3.88
N LYS A 121 15.69 13.69 -3.68
CA LYS A 121 16.62 13.21 -4.69
C LYS A 121 16.39 11.73 -4.93
N GLY A 122 16.45 11.31 -6.17
CA GLY A 122 16.27 9.95 -6.61
C GLY A 122 17.61 9.32 -6.95
N PHE A 123 17.83 8.09 -6.49
CA PHE A 123 19.02 7.32 -6.85
C PHE A 123 18.67 5.88 -7.25
N TYR A 124 19.41 5.34 -8.20
CA TYR A 124 19.43 3.91 -8.50
C TYR A 124 20.16 3.13 -7.39
N GLU A 125 20.16 1.79 -7.48
CA GLU A 125 20.85 0.93 -6.51
C GLU A 125 22.36 1.17 -6.45
N ASP A 126 22.98 1.56 -7.57
CA ASP A 126 24.40 1.91 -7.67
C ASP A 126 24.73 3.35 -7.24
N LEU A 127 23.73 4.06 -6.70
CA LEU A 127 23.80 5.45 -6.26
C LEU A 127 23.97 6.46 -7.40
N GLU A 128 23.82 6.05 -8.66
CA GLU A 128 23.67 7.00 -9.75
C GLU A 128 22.36 7.79 -9.59
N LYS A 129 22.41 9.08 -9.84
CA LYS A 129 21.26 9.98 -9.69
C LYS A 129 20.27 9.74 -10.84
N CYS A 130 19.00 9.51 -10.52
CA CYS A 130 17.95 9.31 -11.52
C CYS A 130 17.03 10.52 -11.70
N LEU A 131 16.41 11.02 -10.63
CA LEU A 131 15.44 12.11 -10.72
C LEU A 131 15.36 12.94 -9.44
N ASP A 132 15.11 14.24 -9.58
CA ASP A 132 14.87 15.13 -8.45
C ASP A 132 13.47 15.72 -8.52
N GLY A 133 12.98 16.22 -7.40
CA GLY A 133 11.70 16.90 -7.37
C GLY A 133 11.25 17.32 -6.00
N THR A 134 9.95 17.59 -5.90
CA THR A 134 9.27 18.03 -4.68
C THR A 134 8.10 17.11 -4.38
N ILE A 135 7.90 16.78 -3.10
CA ILE A 135 6.71 16.07 -2.64
C ILE A 135 5.83 17.06 -1.89
N ILE A 136 4.54 17.10 -2.26
CA ILE A 136 3.53 17.92 -1.62
C ILE A 136 2.36 17.03 -1.23
N GLY A 137 2.15 16.85 0.07
CA GLY A 137 1.14 15.98 0.65
C GLY A 137 0.18 16.71 1.60
N THR A 138 -1.04 16.20 1.69
CA THR A 138 -2.04 16.56 2.70
C THR A 138 -2.39 15.32 3.52
N ARG A 139 -2.56 15.48 4.83
CA ARG A 139 -2.99 14.37 5.70
C ARG A 139 -4.28 13.75 5.19
N ILE A 140 -4.37 12.42 5.15
CA ILE A 140 -5.48 11.69 4.51
C ILE A 140 -6.86 12.10 5.06
N GLU A 141 -7.00 12.22 6.38
CA GLU A 141 -8.25 12.65 7.02
C GLU A 141 -8.72 14.03 6.54
N LYS A 142 -7.76 14.91 6.23
CA LYS A 142 -8.06 16.26 5.75
C LYS A 142 -8.47 16.24 4.28
N ALA A 143 -7.86 15.37 3.49
CA ALA A 143 -8.25 15.13 2.10
C ALA A 143 -9.69 14.57 2.03
N GLU A 144 -10.01 13.58 2.84
CA GLU A 144 -11.36 13.00 2.92
C GLU A 144 -12.40 14.04 3.35
N LYS A 145 -12.12 14.83 4.39
CA LYS A 145 -13.02 15.94 4.81
C LYS A 145 -13.23 16.97 3.70
N ARG A 146 -12.25 17.19 2.81
CA ARG A 146 -12.40 18.10 1.65
C ARG A 146 -13.27 17.47 0.58
N LYS A 147 -13.07 16.18 0.28
CA LYS A 147 -13.90 15.39 -0.63
C LYS A 147 -15.38 15.42 -0.21
N GLU A 148 -15.68 15.14 1.05
CA GLU A 148 -17.06 15.20 1.57
C GLU A 148 -17.68 16.59 1.41
N LYS A 149 -16.91 17.66 1.71
CA LYS A 149 -17.40 19.03 1.56
C LYS A 149 -17.69 19.38 0.10
N LEU A 150 -16.86 18.90 -0.82
CA LEU A 150 -17.07 19.07 -2.25
C LEU A 150 -18.35 18.36 -2.69
N LEU A 151 -18.55 17.11 -2.29
CA LEU A 151 -19.78 16.34 -2.55
C LEU A 151 -21.02 17.07 -2.02
N ARG A 152 -20.99 17.57 -0.78
CA ARG A 152 -22.10 18.35 -0.21
C ARG A 152 -22.39 19.62 -1.02
N LYS A 153 -21.35 20.28 -1.54
CA LYS A 153 -21.51 21.50 -2.36
C LYS A 153 -22.10 21.16 -3.73
N VAL A 154 -21.62 20.12 -4.40
CA VAL A 154 -22.19 19.61 -5.65
C VAL A 154 -23.67 19.27 -5.46
N ASN A 155 -24.00 18.53 -4.39
CA ASN A 155 -25.38 18.17 -4.06
C ASN A 155 -26.33 19.36 -3.88
N ARG A 156 -25.81 20.52 -3.45
CA ARG A 156 -26.57 21.74 -3.21
C ARG A 156 -26.65 22.66 -4.43
N VAL A 157 -25.58 22.74 -5.22
CA VAL A 157 -25.42 23.73 -6.30
C VAL A 157 -25.89 23.17 -7.65
N VAL A 158 -25.54 21.91 -7.96
CA VAL A 158 -25.90 21.29 -9.22
C VAL A 158 -27.34 20.79 -9.09
N LYS A 159 -28.25 21.42 -9.84
CA LYS A 159 -29.69 21.12 -9.82
C LYS A 159 -30.09 20.05 -10.83
N ASN A 160 -29.29 19.85 -11.87
CA ASN A 160 -29.53 18.83 -12.88
C ASN A 160 -29.04 17.48 -12.35
N ASP A 161 -29.91 16.47 -12.30
CA ASP A 161 -29.58 15.17 -11.71
C ASP A 161 -28.55 14.38 -12.51
N ASN A 162 -28.54 14.49 -13.85
CA ASN A 162 -27.56 13.79 -14.70
C ASN A 162 -26.16 14.35 -14.50
N GLU A 163 -26.02 15.68 -14.57
CA GLU A 163 -24.75 16.38 -14.34
C GLU A 163 -24.25 16.14 -12.90
N LYS A 164 -25.15 16.18 -11.92
CA LYS A 164 -24.84 15.89 -10.54
C LYS A 164 -24.33 14.46 -10.35
N SER A 165 -24.95 13.48 -11.00
CA SER A 165 -24.51 12.08 -10.97
C SER A 165 -23.10 11.94 -11.53
N GLU A 166 -22.84 12.53 -12.70
CA GLU A 166 -21.53 12.47 -13.36
C GLU A 166 -20.42 13.09 -12.50
N VAL A 167 -20.63 14.31 -11.99
CA VAL A 167 -19.65 14.99 -11.13
C VAL A 167 -19.44 14.22 -9.82
N THR A 168 -20.51 13.67 -9.25
CA THR A 168 -20.43 12.84 -8.04
C THR A 168 -19.62 11.57 -8.27
N GLN A 169 -19.79 10.92 -9.43
CA GLN A 169 -19.00 9.75 -9.82
C GLN A 169 -17.51 10.10 -9.94
N GLN A 170 -17.17 11.22 -10.58
CA GLN A 170 -15.78 11.68 -10.70
C GLN A 170 -15.15 11.97 -9.33
N ILE A 171 -15.88 12.62 -8.42
CA ILE A 171 -15.38 12.89 -7.06
C ILE A 171 -15.25 11.60 -6.26
N ASN A 172 -16.19 10.67 -6.39
CA ASN A 172 -16.14 9.38 -5.71
C ASN A 172 -15.00 8.50 -6.23
N ALA A 173 -14.62 8.65 -7.50
CA ALA A 173 -13.46 7.99 -8.10
C ALA A 173 -12.12 8.41 -7.46
N LEU A 174 -12.07 9.55 -6.75
CA LEU A 174 -10.94 9.88 -5.87
C LEU A 174 -10.90 8.89 -4.71
N LYS A 175 -10.17 7.79 -4.88
CA LYS A 175 -9.96 6.76 -3.84
C LYS A 175 -8.77 7.16 -2.99
N PHE A 176 -8.98 7.34 -1.68
CA PHE A 176 -7.89 7.43 -0.70
C PHE A 176 -7.79 6.16 0.16
N SER A 177 -8.63 5.15 -0.07
CA SER A 177 -8.58 3.88 0.66
C SER A 177 -7.26 3.15 0.46
N GLU A 178 -6.72 2.48 1.49
CA GLU A 178 -5.56 1.59 1.34
C GLU A 178 -5.86 0.37 0.45
N GLN A 179 -7.15 0.05 0.26
CA GLN A 179 -7.57 -1.11 -0.51
C GLN A 179 -7.24 -0.92 -1.99
N ARG A 180 -6.30 -1.74 -2.46
CA ARG A 180 -5.84 -1.75 -3.84
C ARG A 180 -6.71 -2.68 -4.68
N GLY A 181 -7.28 -2.16 -5.76
CA GLY A 181 -7.92 -2.96 -6.79
C GLY A 181 -6.88 -3.53 -7.77
N ILE A 182 -7.13 -4.74 -8.26
CA ILE A 182 -6.48 -5.29 -9.44
C ILE A 182 -7.54 -5.61 -10.49
N SER A 183 -7.30 -5.18 -11.72
CA SER A 183 -8.23 -5.30 -12.85
C SER A 183 -7.78 -6.41 -13.82
N ALA A 184 -8.64 -6.70 -14.79
CA ALA A 184 -8.37 -7.70 -15.82
C ALA A 184 -7.05 -7.46 -16.55
N ASN A 185 -6.32 -8.55 -16.77
CA ASN A 185 -5.04 -8.61 -17.47
C ASN A 185 -3.93 -7.76 -16.83
N GLU A 186 -4.11 -7.28 -15.59
CA GLU A 186 -3.04 -6.66 -14.83
C GLU A 186 -2.09 -7.71 -14.26
N ASN A 187 -0.79 -7.39 -14.26
CA ASN A 187 0.23 -8.12 -13.52
C ASN A 187 0.80 -7.22 -12.42
N ILE A 188 0.97 -7.77 -11.23
CA ILE A 188 1.70 -7.13 -10.14
C ILE A 188 2.96 -7.93 -9.87
N ASN A 189 4.11 -7.27 -9.96
CA ASN A 189 5.37 -7.86 -9.57
C ASN A 189 5.58 -7.64 -8.07
N VAL A 190 5.80 -8.72 -7.31
CA VAL A 190 5.95 -8.71 -5.85
C VAL A 190 7.33 -9.26 -5.48
N PHE A 191 8.09 -8.51 -4.69
CA PHE A 191 9.40 -8.97 -4.21
C PHE A 191 9.23 -9.72 -2.89
N TRP A 192 9.58 -11.00 -2.87
CA TRP A 192 9.17 -11.94 -1.83
C TRP A 192 10.29 -12.89 -1.41
N GLU A 193 11.08 -12.52 -0.41
CA GLU A 193 12.28 -13.25 0.04
C GLU A 193 12.04 -14.67 0.59
N GLY A 194 10.79 -15.07 0.85
CA GLY A 194 10.45 -16.39 1.41
C GLY A 194 10.06 -17.44 0.35
N SER A 195 10.26 -18.72 0.66
CA SER A 195 9.75 -19.82 -0.18
C SER A 195 8.29 -20.20 0.11
N TYR A 196 7.67 -19.57 1.10
CA TYR A 196 6.30 -19.88 1.54
C TYR A 196 5.39 -18.68 1.31
N LEU A 197 4.19 -18.96 0.81
CA LEU A 197 3.18 -17.98 0.48
C LEU A 197 1.81 -18.52 0.90
N LYS A 198 1.18 -17.86 1.89
CA LYS A 198 -0.17 -18.18 2.34
C LYS A 198 -1.17 -17.18 1.75
N ALA A 199 -2.10 -17.66 0.94
CA ALA A 199 -3.23 -16.89 0.44
C ALA A 199 -4.44 -17.09 1.36
N LEU A 200 -4.95 -15.99 1.90
CA LEU A 200 -6.24 -15.92 2.57
C LEU A 200 -7.22 -15.30 1.56
N ILE A 201 -8.30 -16.01 1.24
CA ILE A 201 -9.22 -15.66 0.15
C ILE A 201 -10.63 -15.57 0.73
N TRP A 202 -11.26 -14.41 0.64
CA TRP A 202 -12.59 -14.19 1.19
C TRP A 202 -13.35 -13.12 0.42
N ASP A 203 -14.65 -13.10 0.64
CA ASP A 203 -15.52 -12.00 0.24
C ASP A 203 -15.67 -11.03 1.42
N ALA A 204 -15.28 -9.78 1.21
CA ALA A 204 -15.38 -8.76 2.26
C ALA A 204 -16.66 -7.92 2.17
N GLY A 205 -17.47 -8.13 1.14
CA GLY A 205 -18.76 -7.51 0.93
C GLY A 205 -19.90 -8.46 1.30
N THR A 206 -20.91 -8.49 0.45
CA THR A 206 -22.03 -9.41 0.55
C THR A 206 -21.66 -10.69 -0.18
N VAL A 207 -21.72 -11.84 0.51
CA VAL A 207 -21.52 -13.14 -0.15
C VAL A 207 -22.60 -13.31 -1.20
N ASP A 208 -22.21 -13.26 -2.46
CA ASP A 208 -23.10 -13.19 -3.60
C ASP A 208 -22.86 -14.30 -4.65
N ASP A 209 -22.24 -15.41 -4.21
CA ASP A 209 -21.94 -16.60 -5.01
C ASP A 209 -20.91 -16.37 -6.14
N ASP A 210 -19.98 -15.45 -5.89
CA ASP A 210 -18.74 -15.36 -6.63
C ASP A 210 -17.97 -16.70 -6.68
N ILE A 211 -17.32 -16.96 -7.82
CA ILE A 211 -16.49 -18.15 -8.01
C ILE A 211 -15.20 -17.72 -8.70
N ILE A 212 -14.08 -18.07 -8.10
CA ILE A 212 -12.76 -17.87 -8.69
C ILE A 212 -12.01 -19.19 -8.85
N GLU A 213 -11.04 -19.17 -9.74
CA GLU A 213 -10.01 -20.18 -9.89
C GLU A 213 -8.67 -19.55 -9.53
N ILE A 214 -7.91 -20.21 -8.65
CA ILE A 214 -6.52 -19.85 -8.36
C ILE A 214 -5.59 -20.95 -8.84
N SER A 215 -4.51 -20.57 -9.53
CA SER A 215 -3.49 -21.52 -10.01
C SER A 215 -2.08 -20.96 -9.83
N LYS A 216 -1.09 -21.86 -9.78
CA LYS A 216 0.34 -21.51 -9.73
C LYS A 216 1.01 -21.96 -11.01
N ASP A 217 1.66 -21.03 -11.70
CA ASP A 217 2.36 -21.25 -12.98
C ASP A 217 1.44 -21.90 -14.03
N GLY A 218 0.15 -21.58 -14.00
CA GLY A 218 -0.87 -22.17 -14.88
C GLY A 218 -1.20 -23.65 -14.60
N THR A 219 -0.69 -24.21 -13.50
CA THR A 219 -0.89 -25.62 -13.12
C THR A 219 -1.79 -25.77 -11.91
N ASN A 220 -2.46 -26.94 -11.81
CA ASN A 220 -3.30 -27.36 -10.69
C ASN A 220 -4.32 -26.29 -10.24
N PRO A 221 -5.20 -25.81 -11.13
CA PRO A 221 -6.22 -24.84 -10.77
C PRO A 221 -7.12 -25.36 -9.66
N VAL A 222 -7.46 -24.47 -8.73
CA VAL A 222 -8.38 -24.77 -7.63
C VAL A 222 -9.52 -23.78 -7.67
N THR A 223 -10.73 -24.30 -7.82
CA THR A 223 -11.96 -23.52 -7.69
C THR A 223 -12.23 -23.17 -6.23
N ILE A 224 -12.56 -21.92 -5.98
CA ILE A 224 -12.90 -21.39 -4.66
C ILE A 224 -14.19 -20.59 -4.79
N HIS A 225 -15.07 -20.81 -3.81
CA HIS A 225 -16.25 -20.00 -3.57
C HIS A 225 -15.91 -19.08 -2.39
N PRO A 226 -15.57 -17.81 -2.62
CA PRO A 226 -15.30 -16.86 -1.56
C PRO A 226 -16.48 -16.77 -0.60
N LYS A 227 -16.17 -16.70 0.69
CA LYS A 227 -17.14 -16.56 1.79
C LYS A 227 -16.65 -15.45 2.70
N LYS A 228 -17.45 -15.07 3.70
CA LYS A 228 -17.01 -14.13 4.74
C LYS A 228 -15.76 -14.61 5.49
N GLU A 229 -15.69 -15.91 5.77
CA GLU A 229 -14.52 -16.53 6.40
C GLU A 229 -13.46 -16.87 5.36
N PRO A 230 -12.17 -16.55 5.60
CA PRO A 230 -11.13 -16.82 4.63
C PRO A 230 -10.88 -18.31 4.38
N VAL A 231 -10.94 -18.68 3.10
CA VAL A 231 -10.37 -19.92 2.59
C VAL A 231 -8.86 -19.75 2.50
N ILE A 232 -8.12 -20.71 3.06
CA ILE A 232 -6.65 -20.67 3.09
C ILE A 232 -6.10 -21.58 1.99
N LYS A 233 -5.15 -21.05 1.21
CA LYS A 233 -4.32 -21.80 0.27
C LYS A 233 -2.85 -21.52 0.52
N GLU A 234 -2.04 -22.55 0.45
CA GLU A 234 -0.60 -22.47 0.68
C GLU A 234 0.14 -22.80 -0.61
N PHE A 235 1.12 -21.98 -0.93
CA PHE A 235 1.98 -22.16 -2.09
C PHE A 235 3.43 -22.16 -1.64
N TYR A 236 4.19 -23.09 -2.22
CA TYR A 236 5.64 -23.08 -2.13
C TYR A 236 6.22 -22.45 -3.40
N LEU A 237 6.98 -21.40 -3.21
CA LEU A 237 7.69 -20.63 -4.22
C LEU A 237 9.07 -21.29 -4.45
N GLY A 238 9.39 -21.53 -5.72
CA GLY A 238 10.68 -22.05 -6.15
C GLY A 238 11.74 -20.95 -6.26
N ALA A 239 12.88 -21.29 -6.84
CA ALA A 239 13.90 -20.30 -7.16
C ALA A 239 13.40 -19.36 -8.28
N ASP A 240 13.89 -18.11 -8.25
CA ASP A 240 13.64 -17.06 -9.26
C ASP A 240 12.23 -16.44 -9.19
N LYS A 241 11.29 -16.86 -10.04
CA LYS A 241 9.94 -16.28 -10.10
C LYS A 241 8.83 -17.31 -10.24
N GLN A 242 7.67 -17.01 -9.65
CA GLN A 242 6.44 -17.80 -9.79
C GLN A 242 5.26 -16.90 -10.04
N VAL A 243 4.31 -17.39 -10.84
CA VAL A 243 3.09 -16.66 -11.20
C VAL A 243 1.91 -17.27 -10.46
N ILE A 244 1.18 -16.46 -9.71
CA ILE A 244 -0.13 -16.81 -9.18
C ILE A 244 -1.18 -16.12 -10.04
N THR A 245 -2.08 -16.91 -10.63
CA THR A 245 -3.18 -16.42 -11.46
C THR A 245 -4.48 -16.58 -10.71
N ILE A 246 -5.28 -15.51 -10.69
CA ILE A 246 -6.66 -15.54 -10.21
C ILE A 246 -7.57 -15.23 -11.40
N LYS A 247 -8.50 -16.14 -11.68
CA LYS A 247 -9.48 -16.02 -12.76
C LYS A 247 -10.89 -16.04 -12.20
N ALA A 248 -11.76 -15.15 -12.65
CA ALA A 248 -13.17 -15.20 -12.31
C ALA A 248 -13.90 -16.24 -13.18
N LEU A 249 -14.58 -17.18 -12.53
CA LEU A 249 -15.46 -18.17 -13.16
C LEU A 249 -16.94 -17.75 -13.09
N SER A 250 -17.28 -16.86 -12.16
CA SER A 250 -18.61 -16.27 -11.95
C SER A 250 -18.46 -14.83 -11.43
N GLU A 251 -19.46 -13.98 -11.64
CA GLU A 251 -19.57 -12.62 -11.09
C GLU A 251 -20.60 -12.51 -9.96
N GLY A 252 -21.10 -13.65 -9.47
CA GLY A 252 -22.12 -13.66 -8.43
C GLY A 252 -23.43 -12.99 -8.86
N THR A 253 -24.14 -12.44 -7.88
CA THR A 253 -25.39 -11.69 -8.12
C THR A 253 -25.14 -10.18 -8.29
N GLU A 254 -24.00 -9.66 -7.82
CA GLU A 254 -23.60 -8.26 -7.89
C GLU A 254 -22.28 -8.11 -8.67
N PRO A 255 -22.32 -8.08 -10.01
CA PRO A 255 -21.10 -8.00 -10.83
C PRO A 255 -20.33 -6.68 -10.62
N PRO A 256 -18.99 -6.68 -10.75
CA PRO A 256 -18.11 -7.81 -11.11
C PRO A 256 -17.71 -8.67 -9.90
N ASN A 257 -17.03 -9.79 -10.15
CA ASN A 257 -16.48 -10.63 -9.08
C ASN A 257 -15.57 -9.80 -8.16
N THR A 258 -15.88 -9.77 -6.87
CA THR A 258 -15.21 -8.96 -5.85
C THR A 258 -14.58 -9.85 -4.78
N THR A 259 -13.52 -10.56 -5.17
CA THR A 259 -12.76 -11.38 -4.24
C THR A 259 -11.61 -10.60 -3.58
N LYS A 260 -11.50 -10.66 -2.25
CA LYS A 260 -10.29 -10.21 -1.54
C LYS A 260 -9.30 -11.34 -1.37
N VAL A 261 -8.04 -11.05 -1.65
CA VAL A 261 -6.95 -11.98 -1.39
C VAL A 261 -5.83 -11.27 -0.66
N LYS A 262 -5.42 -11.85 0.46
CA LYS A 262 -4.23 -11.48 1.21
C LYS A 262 -3.19 -12.57 1.10
N PHE A 263 -2.05 -12.25 0.50
CA PHE A 263 -0.88 -13.10 0.51
C PHE A 263 0.02 -12.70 1.67
N THR A 264 0.45 -13.66 2.50
CA THR A 264 1.31 -13.41 3.67
C THR A 264 2.36 -14.50 3.87
N ASP A 265 3.49 -14.14 4.48
CA ASP A 265 4.53 -15.08 4.93
C ASP A 265 4.27 -15.63 6.35
N GLY A 266 3.22 -15.15 7.02
CA GLY A 266 2.91 -15.47 8.42
C GLY A 266 3.82 -14.80 9.45
N LYS A 267 4.83 -14.02 9.02
CA LYS A 267 5.79 -13.29 9.85
C LYS A 267 5.58 -11.77 9.82
N GLY A 268 4.52 -11.31 9.16
CA GLY A 268 4.10 -9.92 9.13
C GLY A 268 4.20 -9.27 7.76
N LYS A 269 4.89 -9.88 6.78
CA LYS A 269 4.88 -9.40 5.39
C LYS A 269 3.58 -9.84 4.73
N PHE A 270 2.91 -8.91 4.07
CA PHE A 270 1.72 -9.23 3.28
C PHE A 270 1.50 -8.25 2.13
N ILE A 271 0.74 -8.71 1.14
CA ILE A 271 0.08 -7.89 0.13
C ILE A 271 -1.41 -8.27 0.12
N GLU A 272 -2.27 -7.27 0.14
CA GLU A 272 -3.72 -7.45 0.12
C GLU A 272 -4.30 -6.72 -1.09
N LEU A 273 -5.14 -7.42 -1.85
CA LEU A 273 -5.71 -6.96 -3.11
C LEU A 273 -7.19 -7.31 -3.20
N ILE A 274 -7.95 -6.44 -3.86
CA ILE A 274 -9.33 -6.68 -4.27
C ILE A 274 -9.33 -6.94 -5.78
N TYR A 275 -9.70 -8.14 -6.17
CA TYR A 275 -9.88 -8.52 -7.57
C TYR A 275 -11.25 -8.02 -8.00
N ASN A 276 -11.29 -7.25 -9.08
CA ASN A 276 -12.53 -6.79 -9.71
C ASN A 276 -12.52 -7.32 -11.14
N LEU A 277 -13.03 -8.53 -11.33
CA LEU A 277 -12.88 -9.29 -12.58
C LEU A 277 -14.25 -9.67 -13.12
N LYS A 278 -14.45 -9.53 -14.43
CA LYS A 278 -15.59 -10.12 -15.13
C LYS A 278 -15.37 -11.61 -15.36
N VAL A 279 -16.44 -12.33 -15.71
CA VAL A 279 -16.36 -13.76 -16.04
C VAL A 279 -15.30 -13.98 -17.13
N ASN A 280 -14.41 -14.93 -16.90
CA ASN A 280 -13.24 -15.28 -17.71
C ASN A 280 -12.08 -14.28 -17.71
N GLU A 281 -12.21 -13.12 -17.08
CA GLU A 281 -11.06 -12.25 -16.85
C GLU A 281 -10.15 -12.84 -15.77
N SER A 282 -8.85 -12.54 -15.89
CA SER A 282 -7.86 -12.98 -14.93
C SER A 282 -6.90 -11.85 -14.60
N ALA A 283 -6.30 -11.93 -13.43
CA ALA A 283 -5.19 -11.07 -13.04
C ALA A 283 -4.07 -11.91 -12.43
N THR A 284 -2.86 -11.38 -12.49
CA THR A 284 -1.64 -12.15 -12.16
C THR A 284 -0.78 -11.42 -11.14
N LEU A 285 -0.18 -12.20 -10.26
CA LEU A 285 0.90 -11.75 -9.40
C LEU A 285 2.14 -12.57 -9.74
N THR A 286 3.21 -11.88 -10.11
CA THR A 286 4.52 -12.50 -10.29
C THR A 286 5.34 -12.26 -9.03
N PHE A 287 5.62 -13.33 -8.28
CA PHE A 287 6.45 -13.31 -7.09
C PHE A 287 7.90 -13.58 -7.46
N TYR A 288 8.81 -12.70 -7.05
CA TYR A 288 10.25 -12.84 -7.23
C TYR A 288 10.89 -13.21 -5.89
N THR A 289 11.49 -14.40 -5.79
CA THR A 289 12.17 -14.86 -4.56
C THR A 289 13.57 -14.32 -4.42
N GLN A 290 14.15 -13.84 -5.52
CA GLN A 290 15.39 -13.08 -5.56
C GLN A 290 15.16 -11.85 -6.44
N LYS A 291 15.86 -10.75 -6.15
CA LYS A 291 15.93 -9.63 -7.10
C LYS A 291 16.53 -10.16 -8.41
N PRO A 292 15.87 -9.96 -9.57
CA PRO A 292 16.45 -10.28 -10.88
C PRO A 292 17.88 -9.73 -10.99
N LYS A 293 18.83 -10.51 -11.52
CA LYS A 293 20.20 -9.98 -11.66
C LYS A 293 20.23 -8.94 -12.77
N GLU A 294 20.86 -7.80 -12.49
CA GLU A 294 21.17 -6.77 -13.49
C GLU A 294 22.02 -7.40 -14.60
N VAL A 295 21.49 -7.48 -15.82
CA VAL A 295 22.30 -7.80 -17.01
C VAL A 295 22.61 -6.48 -17.67
N ARG A 296 23.64 -5.78 -17.17
CA ARG A 296 24.15 -4.60 -17.90
C ARG A 296 24.59 -5.09 -19.28
N LYS A 297 23.89 -4.65 -20.32
CA LYS A 297 24.42 -4.68 -21.68
C LYS A 297 25.66 -3.81 -21.65
N THR A 298 26.81 -4.45 -21.72
CA THR A 298 28.06 -3.78 -22.05
C THR A 298 27.91 -3.32 -23.50
N GLU A 299 27.71 -2.02 -23.70
CA GLU A 299 27.97 -1.38 -25.00
C GLU A 299 29.48 -1.38 -25.29
#